data_AF-A0A4X1SQN6-F1
#
_entry.id   AF-A0A4X1SQN6-F1
#
_cell.length_a   1.000
_cell.length_b   1.000
_cell.length_c   1.000
_cell.angle_alpha   90.00
_cell.angle_beta   90.00
_cell.angle_gamma   90.00
#
_symmetry.space_group_name_H-M   'P 1'
#
loop_
_entity.id
_entity.type
_entity.pdbx_description
1 polymer ?
#
loop_
_entity_poly.entity_id
_entity_poly.type
_entity_poly.pdbx_seq_one_letter_code
_entity_poly.pdbx_strand_id
1 'polypeptide(L)'
;MEVAAGAPRSRLLLFVLAATATLVPEATALQCFCHLCTKDNFTCVTDGLCFVSVTETTDKVIHNSMCIAEIDLIPRDRPFVCAPSSKTGSVTTTYCCNQDHCNKIELPTVGPFPGKPPSGLGPVELAAVIAGPVCFVCISLMLMVYICHNRTVIHHRVPNEEDPSLDRPFISEGTTLKDLIYDMTTSGSGSGLPLLVQRTIARTIVLQESIGKGRFGEVWRGKWRGEEVAVKIFSSREERSWFREAEIYQTVMLRHENILGFIAADNKDNGTWTQLWLVSDYHEHGSLFDYLNRYTVTVEGMIKLALSTASGLAHLHMEIVGTQGKPAIAHRDLKSKNILVKKNGTCCIADLGLAVRHDSATDTIDIAPNHRVGTKRNS
;
A
#
# COMPACT_ATOMS: atom_id res chain seq x y z
N MET A 1 77.09 39.11 -3.95
CA MET A 1 77.18 39.52 -2.53
C MET A 1 76.57 40.91 -2.45
N GLU A 2 75.55 41.25 -1.69
CA GLU A 2 74.66 40.63 -0.70
C GLU A 2 73.44 41.58 -0.69
N VAL A 3 72.23 41.08 -0.95
CA VAL A 3 71.09 41.02 -0.01
C VAL A 3 70.79 42.32 0.76
N ALA A 4 69.61 42.92 0.54
CA ALA A 4 68.63 43.22 1.61
C ALA A 4 67.35 43.88 1.07
N ALA A 5 66.24 43.55 1.73
CA ALA A 5 64.86 43.93 1.47
C ALA A 5 64.43 45.26 2.12
N GLY A 6 63.24 45.77 1.76
CA GLY A 6 62.43 46.63 2.65
C GLY A 6 61.78 47.88 2.03
N ALA A 7 60.46 48.02 2.17
CA ALA A 7 59.62 49.22 1.89
C ALA A 7 59.87 50.37 2.93
N PRO A 8 59.06 51.46 3.13
CA PRO A 8 57.83 52.02 2.47
C PRO A 8 57.73 53.61 2.42
N ARG A 9 56.50 54.15 2.13
CA ARG A 9 55.88 55.50 2.44
C ARG A 9 56.25 56.72 1.55
N SER A 10 55.45 57.79 1.30
CA SER A 10 54.05 58.22 1.53
C SER A 10 53.89 59.72 1.12
N ARG A 11 52.74 60.12 0.51
CA ARG A 11 52.10 61.48 0.43
C ARG A 11 52.83 62.60 -0.37
N LEU A 12 52.20 63.58 -1.03
CA LEU A 12 50.94 64.31 -0.81
C LEU A 12 50.52 65.03 -2.13
N LEU A 13 49.21 65.11 -2.44
CA LEU A 13 48.61 65.90 -3.53
C LEU A 13 47.82 67.08 -2.94
N LEU A 14 47.86 68.26 -3.58
CA LEU A 14 46.94 69.38 -3.35
C LEU A 14 46.38 69.88 -4.70
N PHE A 15 45.06 70.06 -4.72
CA PHE A 15 44.20 70.53 -5.81
C PHE A 15 43.80 72.00 -5.61
N VAL A 16 42.98 72.53 -6.57
CA VAL A 16 41.94 73.60 -6.46
C VAL A 16 42.30 74.84 -7.32
N LEU A 17 41.47 75.46 -8.18
CA LEU A 17 40.10 75.28 -8.72
C LEU A 17 39.99 76.23 -9.94
N ALA A 18 39.13 75.93 -10.92
CA ALA A 18 38.56 76.94 -11.81
C ALA A 18 37.10 76.57 -12.12
N ALA A 19 36.19 77.51 -11.84
CA ALA A 19 34.75 77.38 -12.07
C ALA A 19 34.37 78.12 -13.36
N THR A 20 33.65 77.45 -14.27
CA THR A 20 33.00 78.08 -15.41
C THR A 20 31.52 77.68 -15.43
N ALA A 21 30.66 78.70 -15.45
CA ALA A 21 29.22 78.57 -15.62
C ALA A 21 28.89 78.14 -17.05
N THR A 22 28.13 77.07 -17.21
CA THR A 22 27.61 76.60 -18.50
C THR A 22 26.11 76.82 -18.60
N LEU A 23 25.71 77.39 -19.74
CA LEU A 23 24.34 77.63 -20.19
C LEU A 23 23.46 76.37 -20.06
N VAL A 24 22.24 76.54 -19.53
CA VAL A 24 21.19 75.52 -19.59
C VAL A 24 20.51 75.63 -20.96
N PRO A 25 20.49 74.56 -21.79
CA PRO A 25 19.72 74.57 -23.03
C PRO A 25 18.22 74.57 -22.73
N GLU A 26 17.49 75.43 -23.42
CA GLU A 26 16.02 75.47 -23.48
C GLU A 26 15.51 74.09 -23.93
N ALA A 27 14.88 73.34 -23.03
CA ALA A 27 14.35 72.02 -23.35
C ALA A 27 13.20 72.19 -24.36
N THR A 28 13.44 71.83 -25.62
CA THR A 28 12.41 71.78 -26.65
C THR A 28 11.36 70.75 -26.24
N ALA A 29 10.16 71.21 -25.88
CA ALA A 29 9.09 70.34 -25.42
C ALA A 29 8.49 69.56 -26.61
N LEU A 30 8.43 68.23 -26.50
CA LEU A 30 7.99 67.32 -27.56
C LEU A 30 6.47 67.33 -27.69
N GLN A 31 5.92 67.51 -28.89
CA GLN A 31 4.47 67.53 -29.13
C GLN A 31 3.96 66.21 -29.72
N CYS A 32 3.02 65.54 -29.06
CA CYS A 32 2.50 64.23 -29.47
C CYS A 32 1.01 64.28 -29.86
N PHE A 33 0.54 63.26 -30.58
CA PHE A 33 -0.90 63.02 -30.78
C PHE A 33 -1.50 62.33 -29.56
N CYS A 34 -2.65 62.81 -29.09
CA CYS A 34 -3.35 62.28 -27.93
C CYS A 34 -4.82 62.00 -28.28
N HIS A 35 -5.23 60.74 -28.23
CA HIS A 35 -6.57 60.32 -28.64
C HIS A 35 -7.65 60.87 -27.69
N LEU A 36 -7.35 61.00 -26.40
CA LEU A 36 -8.29 61.41 -25.36
C LEU A 36 -8.26 62.93 -25.07
N CYS A 37 -7.30 63.68 -25.63
CA CYS A 37 -7.12 65.12 -25.38
C CYS A 37 -8.02 65.96 -26.29
N THR A 38 -9.34 65.71 -26.27
CA THR A 38 -10.33 66.37 -27.13
C THR A 38 -10.43 67.88 -26.92
N LYS A 39 -10.07 68.37 -25.73
CA LYS A 39 -10.08 69.79 -25.36
C LYS A 39 -8.86 70.55 -25.89
N ASP A 40 -7.80 69.82 -26.22
CA ASP A 40 -6.49 70.36 -26.62
C ASP A 40 -6.17 69.96 -28.07
N ASN A 41 -7.19 69.95 -28.95
CA ASN A 41 -7.05 69.59 -30.38
C ASN A 41 -6.35 68.24 -30.64
N PHE A 42 -6.53 67.26 -29.76
CA PHE A 42 -5.89 65.93 -29.83
C PHE A 42 -4.35 65.98 -29.77
N THR A 43 -3.79 66.99 -29.11
CA THR A 43 -2.34 67.09 -28.90
C THR A 43 -2.01 67.19 -27.41
N CYS A 44 -0.77 66.82 -27.07
CA CYS A 44 -0.20 66.99 -25.74
C CYS A 44 1.30 67.29 -25.87
N VAL A 45 1.89 67.89 -24.85
CA VAL A 45 3.31 68.27 -24.84
C VAL A 45 4.01 67.59 -23.67
N THR A 46 5.23 67.07 -23.87
CA THR A 46 5.95 66.29 -22.86
C THR A 46 7.46 66.46 -22.96
N ASP A 47 8.16 66.19 -21.86
CA ASP A 47 9.63 66.11 -21.77
C ASP A 47 10.18 64.70 -22.02
N GLY A 48 9.29 63.70 -22.16
CA GLY A 48 9.61 62.30 -22.37
C GLY A 48 9.35 61.83 -23.81
N LEU A 49 8.40 60.92 -24.00
CA LEU A 49 8.14 60.23 -25.28
C LEU A 49 6.68 60.29 -25.71
N CYS A 50 6.45 60.25 -27.01
CA CYS A 50 5.14 59.99 -27.59
C CYS A 50 4.86 58.49 -27.58
N PHE A 51 3.64 58.10 -27.21
CA PHE A 51 3.21 56.71 -27.09
C PHE A 51 2.00 56.43 -27.97
N VAL A 52 1.99 55.26 -28.60
CA VAL A 52 0.82 54.66 -29.26
C VAL A 52 0.76 53.18 -28.97
N SER A 53 -0.45 52.66 -28.80
CA SER A 53 -0.70 51.24 -28.58
C SER A 53 -1.97 50.76 -29.24
N VAL A 54 -1.96 49.47 -29.62
CA VAL A 54 -3.12 48.71 -30.06
C VAL A 54 -3.23 47.48 -29.19
N THR A 55 -4.34 47.38 -28.46
CA THR A 55 -4.68 46.23 -27.61
C THR A 55 -5.76 45.42 -28.30
N GLU A 56 -5.40 44.25 -28.79
CA GLU A 56 -6.29 43.30 -29.42
C GLU A 56 -6.73 42.26 -28.39
N THR A 57 -8.02 42.27 -28.05
CA THR A 57 -8.68 41.27 -27.19
C THR A 57 -9.60 40.40 -28.03
N THR A 58 -10.10 39.29 -27.49
CA THR A 58 -10.99 38.35 -28.21
C THR A 58 -12.22 39.00 -28.85
N ASP A 59 -12.71 40.11 -28.30
CA ASP A 59 -13.97 40.73 -28.73
C ASP A 59 -13.80 42.15 -29.33
N LYS A 60 -12.63 42.78 -29.17
CA LYS A 60 -12.43 44.20 -29.49
C LYS A 60 -10.97 44.60 -29.60
N VAL A 61 -10.72 45.56 -30.49
CA VAL A 61 -9.43 46.22 -30.71
C VAL A 61 -9.49 47.64 -30.12
N ILE A 62 -8.58 47.96 -29.20
CA ILE A 62 -8.52 49.25 -28.51
C ILE A 62 -7.26 49.99 -28.94
N HIS A 63 -7.41 51.20 -29.48
CA HIS A 63 -6.31 52.09 -29.85
C HIS A 63 -6.12 53.17 -28.78
N ASN A 64 -4.88 53.43 -28.38
CA ASN A 64 -4.58 54.49 -27.43
C ASN A 64 -3.29 55.21 -27.79
N SER A 65 -3.31 56.54 -27.81
CA SER A 65 -2.15 57.41 -28.06
C SER A 65 -2.12 58.54 -27.03
N MET A 66 -0.96 58.80 -26.44
CA MET A 66 -0.76 59.83 -25.40
C MET A 66 0.71 60.25 -25.27
N CYS A 67 0.95 61.27 -24.43
CA CYS A 67 2.28 61.69 -23.98
C CYS A 67 2.70 60.92 -22.72
N ILE A 68 3.99 60.64 -22.58
CA ILE A 68 4.57 60.06 -21.37
C ILE A 68 5.70 60.98 -20.88
N ALA A 69 5.60 61.43 -19.63
CA ALA A 69 6.60 62.28 -19.00
C ALA A 69 7.89 61.49 -18.70
N GLU A 70 9.04 62.16 -18.68
CA GLU A 70 10.34 61.51 -18.45
C GLU A 70 10.39 60.76 -17.10
N ILE A 71 9.66 61.26 -16.09
CA ILE A 71 9.57 60.63 -14.76
C ILE A 71 8.86 59.26 -14.77
N ASP A 72 7.99 59.02 -15.75
CA ASP A 72 7.21 57.77 -15.89
C ASP A 72 7.94 56.74 -16.77
N LEU A 73 9.07 57.11 -17.37
CA LEU A 73 9.92 56.23 -18.17
C LEU A 73 10.79 55.35 -17.25
N ILE A 74 10.24 54.21 -16.85
CA ILE A 74 10.90 53.27 -15.92
C ILE A 74 11.21 51.94 -16.62
N PRO A 75 12.47 51.47 -16.61
CA PRO A 75 13.70 52.26 -16.46
C PRO A 75 13.91 53.21 -17.65
N ARG A 76 14.59 54.34 -17.45
CA ARG A 76 14.70 55.41 -18.47
C ARG A 76 15.28 54.93 -19.80
N ASP A 77 16.26 54.03 -19.76
CA ASP A 77 16.92 53.49 -20.96
C ASP A 77 16.05 52.49 -21.75
N ARG A 78 15.10 51.82 -21.08
CA ARG A 78 14.19 50.85 -21.70
C ARG A 78 12.84 50.85 -20.98
N PRO A 79 11.99 51.86 -21.23
CA PRO A 79 10.76 52.04 -20.48
C PRO A 79 9.81 50.86 -20.70
N PHE A 80 9.33 50.25 -19.61
CA PHE A 80 8.40 49.11 -19.69
C PHE A 80 7.12 49.46 -20.44
N VAL A 81 6.68 50.72 -20.35
CA VAL A 81 5.51 51.23 -21.06
C VAL A 81 5.64 51.16 -22.58
N CYS A 82 6.88 51.16 -23.09
CA CYS A 82 7.16 51.06 -24.52
C CYS A 82 7.37 49.62 -24.99
N ALA A 83 7.37 48.63 -24.08
CA ALA A 83 7.55 47.24 -24.42
C ALA A 83 6.21 46.57 -24.78
N PRO A 84 6.15 45.81 -25.88
CA PRO A 84 4.94 45.07 -26.23
C PRO A 84 4.65 44.02 -25.15
N SER A 85 3.36 43.78 -24.89
CA SER A 85 2.91 42.82 -23.88
C SER A 85 1.91 41.85 -24.48
N SER A 86 2.08 40.56 -24.19
CA SER A 86 1.13 39.52 -24.53
C SER A 86 0.68 38.82 -23.25
N LYS A 87 -0.61 38.93 -22.92
CA LYS A 87 -1.28 38.17 -21.86
C LYS A 87 -2.32 37.26 -22.51
N THR A 88 -2.64 36.13 -21.89
CA THR A 88 -3.63 35.17 -22.40
C THR A 88 -4.96 35.86 -22.73
N GLY A 89 -5.27 35.99 -24.03
CA GLY A 89 -6.49 36.64 -24.53
C GLY A 89 -6.40 38.14 -24.83
N SER A 90 -5.23 38.78 -24.66
CA SER A 90 -5.01 40.20 -25.02
C SER A 90 -3.56 40.45 -25.49
N VAL A 91 -3.38 40.91 -26.72
CA VAL A 91 -2.07 41.32 -27.27
C VAL A 91 -2.02 42.83 -27.36
N THR A 92 -1.05 43.45 -26.69
CA THR A 92 -0.80 44.91 -26.75
C THR A 92 0.49 45.18 -27.51
N THR A 93 0.37 45.74 -28.70
CA THR A 93 1.50 46.26 -29.47
C THR A 93 1.68 47.73 -29.10
N THR A 94 2.86 48.11 -28.62
CA THR A 94 3.20 49.48 -28.21
C THR A 94 4.35 50.01 -29.05
N TYR A 95 4.33 51.31 -29.32
CA TYR A 95 5.43 52.02 -29.97
C TYR A 95 5.63 53.37 -29.30
N CYS A 96 6.88 53.66 -28.96
CA CYS A 96 7.30 54.95 -28.42
C CYS A 96 8.30 55.62 -29.35
N CYS A 97 8.21 56.93 -29.46
CA CYS A 97 9.06 57.72 -30.34
C CYS A 97 9.25 59.15 -29.80
N ASN A 98 10.26 59.84 -30.31
CA ASN A 98 10.76 61.12 -29.79
C ASN A 98 10.77 62.25 -30.84
N GLN A 99 9.86 62.19 -31.81
CA GLN A 99 9.67 63.23 -32.82
C GLN A 99 8.24 63.77 -32.76
N ASP A 100 8.04 65.03 -33.15
CA ASP A 100 6.70 65.63 -33.08
C ASP A 100 5.68 64.82 -33.90
N HIS A 101 4.56 64.49 -33.26
CA HIS A 101 3.44 63.72 -33.82
C HIS A 101 3.79 62.33 -34.39
N CYS A 102 4.93 61.75 -34.03
CA CYS A 102 5.38 60.44 -34.53
C CYS A 102 4.47 59.27 -34.14
N ASN A 103 3.63 59.43 -33.13
CA ASN A 103 2.69 58.42 -32.64
C ASN A 103 1.33 58.44 -33.37
N LYS A 104 1.19 59.21 -34.46
CA LYS A 104 0.03 59.19 -35.37
C LYS A 104 0.21 58.14 -36.46
N ILE A 105 0.34 56.88 -36.05
CA ILE A 105 0.52 55.73 -36.93
C ILE A 105 -0.53 54.64 -36.65
N GLU A 106 -0.88 53.88 -37.68
CA GLU A 106 -1.69 52.67 -37.53
C GLU A 106 -0.75 51.48 -37.29
N LEU A 107 -0.78 50.90 -36.08
CA LEU A 107 0.00 49.71 -35.77
C LEU A 107 -0.67 48.46 -36.39
N PRO A 108 0.10 47.46 -36.86
CA PRO A 108 -0.46 46.24 -37.44
C PRO A 108 -1.31 45.46 -36.42
N THR A 109 -2.56 45.15 -36.76
CA THR A 109 -3.40 44.17 -36.06
C THR A 109 -3.07 42.77 -36.57
N VAL A 110 -2.96 41.78 -35.69
CA VAL A 110 -2.68 40.40 -36.11
C VAL A 110 -3.97 39.82 -36.69
N GLY A 111 -4.13 39.94 -38.01
CA GLY A 111 -5.32 39.48 -38.72
C GLY A 111 -5.69 38.01 -38.47
N PRO A 112 -6.95 37.63 -38.72
CA PRO A 112 -7.53 36.39 -38.22
C PRO A 112 -7.06 35.18 -39.01
N PHE A 113 -6.47 34.18 -38.33
CA PHE A 113 -6.15 32.89 -38.96
C PHE A 113 -6.26 31.71 -37.97
N PRO A 114 -6.48 30.49 -38.50
CA PRO A 114 -7.38 29.47 -37.98
C PRO A 114 -6.61 28.41 -37.16
N GLY A 115 -7.33 27.58 -36.41
CA GLY A 115 -6.72 26.70 -35.40
C GLY A 115 -5.66 25.70 -35.90
N LYS A 116 -4.59 25.53 -35.12
CA LYS A 116 -4.18 24.25 -34.48
C LYS A 116 -3.03 24.47 -33.45
N PRO A 117 -2.92 23.64 -32.39
CA PRO A 117 -2.03 23.78 -31.23
C PRO A 117 -0.72 22.98 -31.44
N PRO A 118 0.13 22.60 -30.44
CA PRO A 118 0.36 23.05 -29.05
C PRO A 118 1.86 23.34 -28.77
N SER A 119 2.21 24.13 -27.74
CA SER A 119 3.48 23.93 -27.00
C SER A 119 3.55 24.79 -25.75
N GLY A 120 3.42 24.17 -24.58
CA GLY A 120 3.93 24.69 -23.32
C GLY A 120 2.90 24.85 -22.21
N LEU A 121 2.68 23.77 -21.45
CA LEU A 121 2.52 23.86 -20.00
C LEU A 121 1.33 24.69 -19.46
N GLY A 122 0.19 24.83 -20.13
CA GLY A 122 -0.91 25.68 -19.66
C GLY A 122 -1.35 25.33 -18.22
N PRO A 123 -2.10 26.19 -17.50
CA PRO A 123 -2.55 25.88 -16.13
C PRO A 123 -3.35 24.56 -16.02
N VAL A 124 -4.02 24.14 -17.11
CA VAL A 124 -4.66 22.81 -17.24
C VAL A 124 -3.65 21.68 -17.31
N GLU A 125 -2.51 21.94 -17.91
CA GLU A 125 -1.41 21.03 -18.18
C GLU A 125 -0.56 20.88 -16.91
N LEU A 126 -0.35 21.96 -16.12
CA LEU A 126 0.15 21.91 -14.74
C LEU A 126 -0.83 21.20 -13.80
N ALA A 127 -2.14 21.46 -13.95
CA ALA A 127 -3.17 20.72 -13.24
C ALA A 127 -3.17 19.24 -13.64
N ALA A 128 -2.89 18.88 -14.89
CA ALA A 128 -2.73 17.49 -15.34
C ALA A 128 -1.43 16.84 -14.83
N VAL A 129 -0.34 17.61 -14.62
CA VAL A 129 0.91 17.12 -14.02
C VAL A 129 0.79 16.91 -12.51
N ILE A 130 -0.14 17.57 -11.82
CA ILE A 130 -0.42 17.36 -10.39
C ILE A 130 -1.57 16.35 -10.20
N ALA A 131 -2.67 16.53 -10.94
CA ALA A 131 -3.79 15.61 -10.95
C ALA A 131 -3.43 14.27 -11.58
N GLY A 132 -2.46 14.19 -12.48
CA GLY A 132 -2.00 12.93 -13.07
C GLY A 132 -1.42 11.97 -12.02
N PRO A 133 -0.40 12.37 -11.23
CA PRO A 133 0.11 11.59 -10.11
C PRO A 133 -0.92 11.38 -9.01
N VAL A 134 -1.74 12.38 -8.68
CA VAL A 134 -2.78 12.25 -7.65
C VAL A 134 -3.86 11.25 -8.11
N CYS A 135 -4.35 11.35 -9.33
CA CYS A 135 -5.28 10.39 -9.93
C CYS A 135 -4.62 9.03 -10.11
N PHE A 136 -3.33 8.94 -10.43
CA PHE A 136 -2.62 7.68 -10.51
C PHE A 136 -2.49 7.02 -9.12
N VAL A 137 -2.21 7.79 -8.08
CA VAL A 137 -2.20 7.32 -6.67
C VAL A 137 -3.61 6.93 -6.22
N CYS A 138 -4.64 7.72 -6.55
CA CYS A 138 -6.02 7.40 -6.23
C CYS A 138 -6.54 6.19 -7.02
N ILE A 139 -6.21 6.06 -8.31
CA ILE A 139 -6.57 4.91 -9.14
C ILE A 139 -5.77 3.69 -8.70
N SER A 140 -4.49 3.80 -8.34
CA SER A 140 -3.72 2.67 -7.81
C SER A 140 -4.16 2.26 -6.42
N LEU A 141 -4.60 3.19 -5.56
CA LEU A 141 -5.27 2.90 -4.29
C LEU A 141 -6.64 2.25 -4.52
N MET A 142 -7.45 2.76 -5.44
CA MET A 142 -8.74 2.17 -5.81
C MET A 142 -8.56 0.83 -6.51
N LEU A 143 -7.48 0.61 -7.27
CA LEU A 143 -7.13 -0.65 -7.91
C LEU A 143 -6.55 -1.62 -6.88
N MET A 144 -5.80 -1.15 -5.87
CA MET A 144 -5.38 -1.96 -4.73
C MET A 144 -6.57 -2.36 -3.86
N VAL A 145 -7.47 -1.43 -3.54
CA VAL A 145 -8.72 -1.72 -2.84
C VAL A 145 -9.60 -2.61 -3.70
N TYR A 146 -9.69 -2.40 -5.01
CA TYR A 146 -10.42 -3.26 -5.94
C TYR A 146 -9.76 -4.62 -6.08
N ILE A 147 -8.43 -4.77 -6.12
CA ILE A 147 -7.73 -6.08 -6.16
C ILE A 147 -7.80 -6.77 -4.80
N CYS A 148 -7.75 -6.04 -3.68
CA CYS A 148 -8.00 -6.58 -2.34
C CYS A 148 -9.47 -7.00 -2.19
N HIS A 149 -10.40 -6.23 -2.74
CA HIS A 149 -11.84 -6.50 -2.78
C HIS A 149 -12.17 -7.62 -3.79
N ASN A 150 -11.48 -7.72 -4.92
CA ASN A 150 -11.63 -8.79 -5.91
C ASN A 150 -10.86 -10.02 -5.48
N ARG A 151 -9.79 -9.96 -4.68
CA ARG A 151 -9.23 -11.15 -4.04
C ARG A 151 -10.18 -11.65 -2.98
N THR A 152 -10.77 -10.77 -2.16
CA THR A 152 -11.83 -11.17 -1.23
C THR A 152 -13.09 -11.65 -1.96
N VAL A 153 -13.48 -11.10 -3.13
CA VAL A 153 -14.64 -11.53 -3.94
C VAL A 153 -14.36 -12.72 -4.86
N ILE A 154 -13.15 -12.93 -5.38
CA ILE A 154 -12.73 -14.12 -6.16
C ILE A 154 -12.57 -15.31 -5.21
N HIS A 155 -12.09 -15.10 -3.98
CA HIS A 155 -12.23 -16.10 -2.92
C HIS A 155 -13.71 -16.34 -2.53
N HIS A 156 -14.60 -15.36 -2.74
CA HIS A 156 -16.04 -15.47 -2.50
C HIS A 156 -16.91 -15.84 -3.73
N ARG A 157 -16.35 -16.04 -4.93
CA ARG A 157 -17.07 -16.47 -6.15
C ARG A 157 -16.32 -17.62 -6.78
N VAL A 158 -16.45 -18.78 -6.16
CA VAL A 158 -16.36 -20.08 -6.85
C VAL A 158 -17.75 -20.32 -7.48
N PRO A 159 -17.99 -20.03 -8.78
CA PRO A 159 -18.83 -20.94 -9.55
C PRO A 159 -17.99 -22.20 -9.73
N ASN A 160 -18.42 -23.26 -9.05
CA ASN A 160 -18.03 -24.61 -9.41
C ASN A 160 -18.67 -24.85 -10.79
N GLU A 161 -17.93 -24.68 -11.89
CA GLU A 161 -18.33 -25.36 -13.13
C GLU A 161 -18.03 -26.84 -12.90
N GLU A 162 -19.09 -27.55 -12.54
CA GLU A 162 -19.13 -28.99 -12.43
C GLU A 162 -18.91 -29.59 -13.83
N ASP A 163 -17.80 -30.32 -14.01
CA ASP A 163 -17.73 -31.34 -15.06
C ASP A 163 -18.55 -32.56 -14.57
N PRO A 164 -19.69 -32.91 -15.19
CA PRO A 164 -20.64 -33.89 -14.63
C PRO A 164 -20.19 -35.35 -14.71
N SER A 165 -18.94 -35.63 -15.06
CA SER A 165 -18.56 -36.96 -15.55
C SER A 165 -17.85 -37.88 -14.55
N LEU A 166 -17.67 -37.50 -13.28
CA LEU A 166 -16.90 -38.36 -12.35
C LEU A 166 -17.26 -38.26 -10.86
N ASP A 167 -18.55 -38.28 -10.50
CA ASP A 167 -18.96 -38.40 -9.10
C ASP A 167 -19.72 -39.70 -8.81
N ARG A 168 -18.97 -40.68 -8.30
CA ARG A 168 -19.46 -41.52 -7.20
C ARG A 168 -18.35 -41.62 -6.15
N PRO A 169 -18.39 -40.79 -5.10
CA PRO A 169 -17.58 -41.01 -3.92
C PRO A 169 -17.99 -42.34 -3.26
N PHE A 170 -17.02 -43.15 -2.87
CA PHE A 170 -17.18 -44.45 -2.20
C PHE A 170 -17.81 -44.37 -0.78
N ILE A 171 -18.42 -43.25 -0.39
CA ILE A 171 -18.88 -43.00 0.99
C ILE A 171 -20.31 -42.48 0.95
N SER A 172 -21.21 -43.23 1.58
CA SER A 172 -22.67 -43.04 1.56
C SER A 172 -23.09 -41.66 2.08
N GLU A 173 -24.00 -41.00 1.34
CA GLU A 173 -24.71 -39.79 1.79
C GLU A 173 -25.46 -40.09 3.08
N GLY A 174 -25.16 -39.32 4.14
CA GLY A 174 -25.83 -39.44 5.45
C GLY A 174 -24.90 -39.76 6.63
N THR A 175 -23.61 -40.00 6.40
CA THR A 175 -22.62 -40.20 7.48
C THR A 175 -22.05 -38.87 7.95
N THR A 176 -22.14 -38.56 9.26
CA THR A 176 -21.53 -37.33 9.81
C THR A 176 -20.01 -37.47 9.90
N LEU A 177 -19.29 -36.34 9.98
CA LEU A 177 -17.83 -36.35 10.14
C LEU A 177 -17.40 -37.12 11.39
N LYS A 178 -18.17 -36.96 12.47
CA LYS A 178 -17.92 -37.64 13.74
C LYS A 178 -18.06 -39.15 13.60
N ASP A 179 -19.06 -39.64 12.86
CA ASP A 179 -19.26 -41.08 12.65
C ASP A 179 -18.12 -41.67 11.82
N LEU A 180 -17.72 -40.97 10.75
CA LEU A 180 -16.63 -41.41 9.87
C LEU A 180 -15.29 -41.51 10.63
N ILE A 181 -15.02 -40.57 11.54
CA ILE A 181 -13.80 -40.59 12.36
C ILE A 181 -13.91 -41.66 13.46
N TYR A 182 -15.07 -41.78 14.13
CA TYR A 182 -15.26 -42.73 15.23
C TYR A 182 -15.10 -44.18 14.75
N ASP A 183 -15.74 -44.56 13.65
CA ASP A 183 -15.71 -45.91 13.09
C ASP A 183 -14.31 -46.33 12.61
N MET A 184 -13.44 -45.38 12.27
CA MET A 184 -12.09 -45.68 11.76
C MET A 184 -11.01 -45.64 12.84
N THR A 185 -11.23 -44.93 13.95
CA THR A 185 -10.28 -44.90 15.08
C THR A 185 -10.27 -46.18 15.92
N THR A 186 -11.30 -47.03 15.82
CA THR A 186 -11.38 -48.34 16.50
C THR A 186 -10.47 -49.41 15.89
N SER A 187 -9.93 -49.19 14.69
CA SER A 187 -9.06 -50.14 13.99
C SER A 187 -7.56 -50.04 14.36
N GLY A 188 -7.19 -49.14 15.29
CA GLY A 188 -5.90 -49.19 15.99
C GLY A 188 -4.65 -48.76 15.22
N SER A 189 -4.75 -48.10 14.06
CA SER A 189 -3.58 -47.70 13.24
C SER A 189 -3.17 -46.22 13.30
N GLY A 190 -3.84 -45.38 14.09
CA GLY A 190 -3.49 -43.96 14.27
C GLY A 190 -4.69 -43.03 14.46
N SER A 191 -4.45 -41.78 14.87
CA SER A 191 -5.49 -40.75 14.93
C SER A 191 -5.69 -40.08 13.57
N GLY A 192 -6.69 -40.50 12.81
CA GLY A 192 -7.06 -39.89 11.53
C GLY A 192 -7.68 -40.88 10.55
N LEU A 193 -8.12 -40.37 9.39
CA LEU A 193 -8.65 -41.21 8.30
C LEU A 193 -7.52 -42.01 7.61
N PRO A 194 -7.78 -43.21 7.05
CA PRO A 194 -6.79 -44.00 6.31
C PRO A 194 -6.18 -43.24 5.12
N LEU A 195 -4.91 -43.52 4.78
CA LEU A 195 -4.10 -42.83 3.76
C LEU A 195 -4.78 -42.70 2.37
N LEU A 196 -5.65 -43.63 1.99
CA LEU A 196 -6.36 -43.60 0.71
C LEU A 196 -7.54 -42.61 0.70
N VAL A 197 -8.21 -42.39 1.85
CA VAL A 197 -9.26 -41.38 2.01
C VAL A 197 -8.61 -39.99 2.14
N GLN A 198 -7.43 -39.91 2.75
CA GLN A 198 -6.73 -38.64 2.95
C GLN A 198 -6.38 -37.88 1.65
N ARG A 199 -6.14 -38.56 0.51
CA ARG A 199 -5.72 -37.94 -0.77
C ARG A 199 -6.82 -37.29 -1.62
N THR A 200 -8.05 -37.22 -1.12
CA THR A 200 -9.19 -36.62 -1.84
C THR A 200 -9.97 -35.61 -1.03
N ILE A 201 -9.63 -35.42 0.24
CA ILE A 201 -10.39 -34.57 1.16
C ILE A 201 -10.26 -33.11 0.75
N ALA A 202 -9.05 -32.64 0.45
CA ALA A 202 -8.80 -31.25 0.10
C ALA A 202 -9.55 -30.81 -1.18
N ARG A 203 -9.85 -31.75 -2.09
CA ARG A 203 -10.65 -31.47 -3.30
C ARG A 203 -12.10 -31.12 -2.96
N THR A 204 -12.65 -31.81 -1.97
CA THR A 204 -14.06 -31.65 -1.52
C THR A 204 -14.26 -30.55 -0.48
N ILE A 205 -13.20 -29.89 -0.03
CA ILE A 205 -13.27 -28.76 0.91
C ILE A 205 -13.32 -27.44 0.15
N VAL A 206 -14.31 -26.63 0.51
CA VAL A 206 -14.44 -25.24 0.06
C VAL A 206 -13.92 -24.32 1.14
N LEU A 207 -12.86 -23.55 0.85
CA LEU A 207 -12.34 -22.51 1.75
C LEU A 207 -13.32 -21.34 1.79
N GLN A 208 -13.55 -20.79 2.99
CA GLN A 208 -14.48 -19.68 3.20
C GLN A 208 -13.75 -18.41 3.63
N GLU A 209 -13.05 -18.45 4.77
CA GLU A 209 -12.46 -17.27 5.41
C GLU A 209 -11.05 -17.57 5.91
N SER A 210 -10.10 -16.64 5.72
CA SER A 210 -8.79 -16.72 6.38
C SER A 210 -8.93 -16.26 7.83
N ILE A 211 -8.69 -17.18 8.79
CA ILE A 211 -8.92 -16.94 10.22
C ILE A 211 -7.63 -16.65 10.98
N GLY A 212 -6.46 -16.87 10.39
CA GLY A 212 -5.20 -16.49 11.02
C GLY A 212 -3.96 -16.88 10.22
N LYS A 213 -2.85 -16.19 10.50
CA LYS A 213 -1.52 -16.56 9.98
C LYS A 213 -0.70 -17.16 11.10
N GLY A 214 -0.42 -18.45 10.99
CA GLY A 214 0.47 -19.18 11.89
C GLY A 214 1.95 -18.95 11.55
N ARG A 215 2.82 -19.67 12.26
CA ARG A 215 4.28 -19.58 12.09
C ARG A 215 4.78 -20.07 10.72
N PHE A 216 4.12 -21.11 10.19
CA PHE A 216 4.54 -21.85 9.00
C PHE A 216 3.43 -21.97 7.94
N GLY A 217 2.33 -21.24 8.10
CA GLY A 217 1.17 -21.42 7.23
C GLY A 217 -0.01 -20.52 7.60
N GLU A 218 -0.98 -20.44 6.69
CA GLU A 218 -2.22 -19.70 6.89
C GLU A 218 -3.35 -20.67 7.28
N VAL A 219 -4.14 -20.31 8.28
CA VAL A 219 -5.28 -21.09 8.74
C VAL A 219 -6.55 -20.48 8.15
N TRP A 220 -7.35 -21.33 7.54
CA TRP A 220 -8.61 -21.00 6.91
C TRP A 220 -9.74 -21.76 7.60
N ARG A 221 -10.90 -21.12 7.71
CA ARG A 221 -12.18 -21.79 7.89
C ARG A 221 -12.63 -22.34 6.54
N GLY A 222 -13.00 -23.61 6.52
CA GLY A 222 -13.50 -24.29 5.33
C GLY A 222 -14.74 -25.11 5.65
N LYS A 223 -15.42 -25.57 4.61
CA LYS A 223 -16.61 -26.40 4.72
C LYS A 223 -16.36 -27.76 4.06
N TRP A 224 -16.59 -28.84 4.81
CA TRP A 224 -16.49 -30.21 4.34
C TRP A 224 -17.79 -30.96 4.63
N ARG A 225 -18.49 -31.42 3.59
CA ARG A 225 -19.78 -32.14 3.72
C ARG A 225 -20.81 -31.42 4.61
N GLY A 226 -20.83 -30.09 4.56
CA GLY A 226 -21.73 -29.27 5.37
C GLY A 226 -21.21 -28.91 6.76
N GLU A 227 -20.14 -29.53 7.24
CA GLU A 227 -19.51 -29.23 8.52
C GLU A 227 -18.33 -28.25 8.40
N GLU A 228 -18.12 -27.48 9.46
CA GLU A 228 -17.05 -26.48 9.55
C GLU A 228 -15.73 -27.15 9.95
N VAL A 229 -14.67 -26.89 9.19
CA VAL A 229 -13.31 -27.41 9.42
C VAL A 229 -12.28 -26.29 9.42
N ALA A 230 -11.20 -26.46 10.17
CA ALA A 230 -10.04 -25.60 10.13
C ALA A 230 -8.97 -26.23 9.22
N VAL A 231 -8.51 -25.47 8.23
CA VAL A 231 -7.52 -25.89 7.24
C VAL A 231 -6.27 -25.04 7.37
N LYS A 232 -5.17 -25.64 7.84
CA LYS A 232 -3.85 -25.00 7.86
C LYS A 232 -3.12 -25.31 6.55
N ILE A 233 -2.83 -24.28 5.76
CA ILE A 233 -2.23 -24.36 4.43
C ILE A 233 -0.78 -23.92 4.51
N PHE A 234 0.11 -24.79 4.06
CA PHE A 234 1.56 -24.57 3.99
C PHE A 234 1.99 -24.44 2.53
N SER A 235 3.03 -23.63 2.31
CA SER A 235 3.72 -23.62 1.02
C SER A 235 4.58 -24.88 0.85
N SER A 236 4.92 -25.24 -0.39
CA SER A 236 5.87 -26.33 -0.67
C SER A 236 7.24 -26.15 0.00
N ARG A 237 7.65 -24.90 0.28
CA ARG A 237 8.89 -24.59 1.01
C ARG A 237 8.84 -25.00 2.48
N GLU A 238 7.65 -25.19 3.03
CA GLU A 238 7.38 -25.52 4.43
C GLU A 238 7.02 -27.00 4.64
N GLU A 239 7.28 -27.85 3.62
CA GLU A 239 6.97 -29.28 3.63
C GLU A 239 7.48 -30.01 4.89
N ARG A 240 8.70 -29.72 5.34
CA ARG A 240 9.24 -30.33 6.58
C ARG A 240 8.41 -30.00 7.82
N SER A 241 7.88 -28.78 7.89
CA SER A 241 7.04 -28.35 9.02
C SER A 241 5.65 -28.95 8.93
N TRP A 242 5.06 -29.00 7.73
CA TRP A 242 3.80 -29.70 7.46
C TRP A 242 3.91 -31.19 7.82
N PHE A 243 4.95 -31.86 7.33
CA PHE A 243 5.19 -33.29 7.55
C PHE A 243 5.35 -33.59 9.03
N ARG A 244 6.15 -32.78 9.76
CA ARG A 244 6.33 -32.97 11.19
C ARG A 244 5.02 -32.81 11.96
N GLU A 245 4.24 -31.78 11.65
CA GLU A 245 2.98 -31.54 12.34
C GLU A 245 1.96 -32.65 12.02
N ALA A 246 1.88 -33.10 10.76
CA ALA A 246 1.07 -34.25 10.35
C ALA A 246 1.46 -35.53 11.09
N GLU A 247 2.77 -35.82 11.16
CA GLU A 247 3.33 -36.99 11.83
C GLU A 247 2.96 -36.99 13.32
N ILE A 248 3.10 -35.85 14.00
CA ILE A 248 2.73 -35.74 15.41
C ILE A 248 1.22 -36.01 15.56
N TYR A 249 0.36 -35.34 14.79
CA TYR A 249 -1.10 -35.52 14.89
C TYR A 249 -1.58 -36.94 14.56
N GLN A 250 -0.82 -37.71 13.78
CA GLN A 250 -1.12 -39.11 13.45
C GLN A 250 -0.58 -40.11 14.48
N THR A 251 0.10 -39.64 15.53
CA THR A 251 0.63 -40.52 16.60
C THR A 251 -0.49 -41.37 17.20
N VAL A 252 -0.22 -42.65 17.39
CA VAL A 252 -1.19 -43.61 17.92
C VAL A 252 -1.65 -43.20 19.32
N MET A 253 -2.95 -43.37 19.60
CA MET A 253 -3.60 -42.97 20.86
C MET A 253 -3.44 -41.47 21.23
N LEU A 254 -3.10 -40.59 20.27
CA LEU A 254 -3.03 -39.15 20.54
C LEU A 254 -4.39 -38.49 20.69
N ARG A 255 -5.42 -39.00 20.00
CA ARG A 255 -6.78 -38.42 20.02
C ARG A 255 -7.31 -38.37 21.46
N HIS A 256 -7.67 -37.16 21.90
CA HIS A 256 -8.17 -36.90 23.24
C HIS A 256 -9.09 -35.68 23.21
N GLU A 257 -10.05 -35.58 24.12
CA GLU A 257 -11.02 -34.47 24.10
C GLU A 257 -10.36 -33.10 24.25
N ASN A 258 -9.23 -32.98 24.93
CA ASN A 258 -8.51 -31.72 25.10
C ASN A 258 -7.27 -31.59 24.19
N ILE A 259 -7.22 -32.35 23.09
CA ILE A 259 -6.27 -32.18 21.99
C ILE A 259 -7.08 -31.89 20.72
N LEU A 260 -6.59 -31.00 19.86
CA LEU A 260 -7.28 -30.64 18.63
C LEU A 260 -7.53 -31.89 17.78
N GLY A 261 -8.79 -32.07 17.35
CA GLY A 261 -9.20 -33.18 16.51
C GLY A 261 -8.60 -33.06 15.12
N PHE A 262 -7.55 -33.85 14.86
CA PHE A 262 -7.01 -34.01 13.52
C PHE A 262 -7.94 -34.87 12.66
N ILE A 263 -8.09 -34.47 11.39
CA ILE A 263 -8.95 -35.16 10.41
C ILE A 263 -8.06 -35.79 9.33
N ALA A 264 -7.25 -34.96 8.66
CA ALA A 264 -6.45 -35.40 7.52
C ALA A 264 -5.27 -34.47 7.20
N ALA A 265 -4.27 -35.03 6.51
CA ALA A 265 -3.22 -34.28 5.84
C ALA A 265 -3.33 -34.60 4.34
N ASP A 266 -3.34 -33.58 3.48
CA ASP A 266 -3.58 -33.74 2.05
C ASP A 266 -2.79 -32.71 1.24
N ASN A 267 -2.68 -32.88 -0.07
CA ASN A 267 -2.11 -31.91 -0.98
C ASN A 267 -3.17 -31.42 -1.98
N LYS A 268 -3.14 -30.13 -2.29
CA LYS A 268 -4.03 -29.52 -3.29
C LYS A 268 -3.18 -28.78 -4.31
N ASP A 269 -3.24 -29.24 -5.55
CA ASP A 269 -2.69 -28.50 -6.68
C ASP A 269 -3.76 -27.57 -7.23
N ASN A 270 -3.42 -26.30 -7.40
CA ASN A 270 -4.29 -25.30 -8.00
C ASN A 270 -3.89 -24.95 -9.45
N GLY A 271 -3.01 -25.76 -10.06
CA GLY A 271 -2.49 -25.58 -11.42
C GLY A 271 -1.27 -24.68 -11.50
N THR A 272 -0.87 -24.03 -10.41
CA THR A 272 0.28 -23.08 -10.39
C THR A 272 1.29 -23.40 -9.29
N TRP A 273 0.82 -23.87 -8.13
CA TRP A 273 1.68 -24.38 -7.07
C TRP A 273 0.93 -25.39 -6.21
N THR A 274 1.68 -26.31 -5.61
CA THR A 274 1.15 -27.28 -4.64
C THR A 274 1.01 -26.63 -3.27
N GLN A 275 -0.18 -26.78 -2.69
CA GLN A 275 -0.48 -26.44 -1.30
C GLN A 275 -0.51 -27.71 -0.46
N LEU A 276 0.08 -27.66 0.73
CA LEU A 276 0.03 -28.78 1.68
C LEU A 276 -0.96 -28.42 2.79
N TRP A 277 -1.96 -29.26 3.00
CA TRP A 277 -3.11 -28.99 3.87
C TRP A 277 -3.05 -29.88 5.11
N LEU A 278 -3.35 -29.31 6.27
CA LEU A 278 -3.74 -30.04 7.48
C LEU A 278 -5.15 -29.63 7.84
N VAL A 279 -6.04 -30.62 7.94
CA VAL A 279 -7.47 -30.45 8.21
C VAL A 279 -7.77 -30.91 9.62
N SER A 280 -8.50 -30.09 10.37
CA SER A 280 -8.85 -30.31 11.78
C SER A 280 -10.24 -29.76 12.12
N ASP A 281 -10.75 -30.10 13.29
CA ASP A 281 -12.00 -29.55 13.81
C ASP A 281 -11.93 -28.01 13.89
N TYR A 282 -12.99 -27.33 13.46
CA TYR A 282 -13.14 -25.89 13.65
C TYR A 282 -13.74 -25.58 15.03
N HIS A 283 -13.21 -24.56 15.70
CA HIS A 283 -13.71 -24.07 16.98
C HIS A 283 -13.99 -22.57 16.91
N GLU A 284 -15.28 -22.21 16.94
CA GLU A 284 -15.79 -20.85 16.69
C GLU A 284 -15.30 -19.79 17.68
N HIS A 285 -14.99 -20.19 18.92
CA HIS A 285 -14.46 -19.28 19.92
C HIS A 285 -12.98 -18.94 19.71
N GLY A 286 -12.31 -19.62 18.77
CA GLY A 286 -10.91 -19.37 18.43
C GLY A 286 -9.97 -19.72 19.58
N SER A 287 -8.88 -18.97 19.69
CA SER A 287 -7.87 -19.21 20.71
C SER A 287 -8.31 -18.74 22.10
N LEU A 288 -7.74 -19.33 23.15
CA LEU A 288 -7.91 -18.88 24.53
C LEU A 288 -7.46 -17.41 24.69
N PHE A 289 -6.45 -16.99 23.93
CA PHE A 289 -6.04 -15.58 23.84
C PHE A 289 -7.19 -14.69 23.35
N ASP A 290 -7.85 -15.06 22.25
CA ASP A 290 -8.97 -14.29 21.71
C ASP A 290 -10.19 -14.32 22.65
N TYR A 291 -10.45 -15.49 23.24
CA TYR A 291 -11.56 -15.69 24.18
C TYR A 291 -11.44 -14.80 25.41
N LEU A 292 -10.26 -14.78 26.06
CA LEU A 292 -10.02 -13.98 27.27
C LEU A 292 -9.93 -12.47 26.99
N ASN A 293 -9.62 -12.05 25.75
CA ASN A 293 -9.70 -10.65 25.35
C ASN A 293 -11.14 -10.18 25.11
N ARG A 294 -12.07 -11.11 24.78
CA ARG A 294 -13.48 -10.79 24.52
C ARG A 294 -14.37 -10.94 25.75
N TYR A 295 -14.05 -11.86 26.64
CA TYR A 295 -14.92 -12.27 27.74
C TYR A 295 -14.19 -12.30 29.08
N THR A 296 -14.90 -11.93 30.14
CA THR A 296 -14.54 -12.31 31.51
C THR A 296 -15.12 -13.69 31.83
N VAL A 297 -14.52 -14.39 32.79
CA VAL A 297 -14.94 -15.75 33.16
C VAL A 297 -15.33 -15.82 34.63
N THR A 298 -16.33 -16.66 34.93
CA THR A 298 -16.70 -17.01 36.30
C THR A 298 -15.63 -17.93 36.92
N VAL A 299 -15.70 -18.16 38.24
CA VAL A 299 -14.81 -19.13 38.90
C VAL A 299 -14.97 -20.53 38.29
N GLU A 300 -16.20 -20.97 38.02
CA GLU A 300 -16.46 -22.24 37.34
C GLU A 300 -15.85 -22.25 35.93
N GLY A 301 -16.06 -21.20 35.14
CA GLY A 301 -15.48 -21.08 33.80
C GLY A 301 -13.95 -21.13 33.81
N MET A 302 -13.32 -20.44 34.76
CA MET A 302 -11.87 -20.47 34.97
C MET A 302 -11.38 -21.90 35.27
N ILE A 303 -12.06 -22.62 36.17
CA ILE A 303 -11.72 -24.01 36.49
C ILE A 303 -11.87 -24.90 35.25
N LYS A 304 -12.95 -24.76 34.48
CA LYS A 304 -13.17 -25.54 33.24
C LYS A 304 -12.06 -25.33 32.23
N LEU A 305 -11.68 -24.08 31.96
CA LEU A 305 -10.60 -23.75 31.03
C LEU A 305 -9.25 -24.32 31.51
N ALA A 306 -8.90 -24.10 32.79
CA ALA A 306 -7.63 -24.56 33.35
C ALA A 306 -7.55 -26.09 33.41
N LEU A 307 -8.59 -26.76 33.91
CA LEU A 307 -8.64 -28.21 34.05
C LEU A 307 -8.55 -28.89 32.68
N SER A 308 -9.35 -28.46 31.71
CA SER A 308 -9.30 -29.05 30.36
C SER A 308 -7.96 -28.85 29.66
N THR A 309 -7.33 -27.67 29.79
CA THR A 309 -5.96 -27.47 29.30
C THR A 309 -4.97 -28.40 30.00
N ALA A 310 -5.04 -28.54 31.32
CA ALA A 310 -4.16 -29.41 32.09
C ALA A 310 -4.35 -30.89 31.72
N SER A 311 -5.60 -31.35 31.53
CA SER A 311 -5.92 -32.70 31.08
C SER A 311 -5.34 -33.00 29.70
N GLY A 312 -5.44 -32.07 28.75
CA GLY A 312 -4.80 -32.21 27.44
C GLY A 312 -3.27 -32.30 27.54
N LEU A 313 -2.66 -31.46 28.36
CA LEU A 313 -1.21 -31.45 28.53
C LEU A 313 -0.71 -32.72 29.24
N ALA A 314 -1.44 -33.19 30.26
CA ALA A 314 -1.17 -34.44 30.93
C ALA A 314 -1.24 -35.62 29.95
N HIS A 315 -2.26 -35.66 29.08
CA HIS A 315 -2.37 -36.69 28.03
C HIS A 315 -1.19 -36.64 27.04
N LEU A 316 -0.76 -35.45 26.61
CA LEU A 316 0.43 -35.31 25.77
C LEU A 316 1.67 -35.89 26.44
N HIS A 317 1.91 -35.54 27.71
CA HIS A 317 3.11 -35.94 28.45
C HIS A 317 3.10 -37.41 28.87
N MET A 318 1.93 -38.02 29.04
CA MET A 318 1.79 -39.40 29.48
C MET A 318 2.21 -40.38 28.39
N GLU A 319 3.16 -41.25 28.69
CA GLU A 319 3.44 -42.44 27.89
C GLU A 319 2.34 -43.49 28.11
N ILE A 320 1.85 -44.09 27.04
CA ILE A 320 0.90 -45.20 27.09
C ILE A 320 1.63 -46.44 26.58
N VAL A 321 1.84 -47.42 27.44
CA VAL A 321 2.54 -48.66 27.11
C VAL A 321 1.58 -49.65 26.44
N GLY A 322 2.04 -50.36 25.40
CA GLY A 322 1.27 -51.39 24.71
C GLY A 322 1.78 -51.66 23.29
N THR A 323 1.17 -52.61 22.58
CA THR A 323 1.49 -52.93 21.18
C THR A 323 1.28 -51.75 20.24
N GLN A 324 0.38 -50.83 20.60
CA GLN A 324 0.07 -49.57 19.93
C GLN A 324 0.25 -48.41 20.92
N GLY A 325 1.42 -48.38 21.58
CA GLY A 325 1.73 -47.40 22.60
C GLY A 325 1.83 -45.97 22.08
N LYS A 326 1.59 -45.00 22.96
CA LYS A 326 1.78 -43.58 22.71
C LYS A 326 3.08 -43.13 23.39
N PRO A 327 4.06 -42.57 22.68
CA PRO A 327 5.22 -41.98 23.33
C PRO A 327 4.83 -40.76 24.18
N ALA A 328 5.65 -40.40 25.15
CA ALA A 328 5.54 -39.11 25.82
C ALA A 328 5.86 -37.99 24.81
N ILE A 329 5.05 -36.93 24.79
CA ILE A 329 5.18 -35.82 23.84
C ILE A 329 5.29 -34.50 24.59
N ALA A 330 6.34 -33.73 24.34
CA ALA A 330 6.46 -32.37 24.87
C ALA A 330 6.11 -31.33 23.78
N HIS A 331 5.19 -30.41 24.09
CA HIS A 331 4.66 -29.44 23.11
C HIS A 331 5.67 -28.37 22.64
N ARG A 332 6.48 -27.84 23.57
CA ARG A 332 7.53 -26.81 23.34
C ARG A 332 7.11 -25.42 22.85
N ASP A 333 5.83 -25.16 22.60
CA ASP A 333 5.30 -23.83 22.25
C ASP A 333 3.90 -23.61 22.83
N LEU A 334 3.71 -24.05 24.09
CA LEU A 334 2.44 -23.89 24.79
C LEU A 334 2.24 -22.42 25.18
N LYS A 335 1.16 -21.83 24.68
CA LYS A 335 0.74 -20.44 24.93
C LYS A 335 -0.76 -20.31 24.66
N SER A 336 -1.39 -19.25 25.18
CA SER A 336 -2.85 -19.04 25.03
C SER A 336 -3.32 -18.94 23.57
N LYS A 337 -2.45 -18.55 22.63
CA LYS A 337 -2.75 -18.57 21.18
C LYS A 337 -2.80 -19.97 20.57
N ASN A 338 -2.18 -20.96 21.21
CA ASN A 338 -2.10 -22.36 20.75
C ASN A 338 -3.06 -23.27 21.54
N ILE A 339 -3.98 -22.70 22.32
CA ILE A 339 -5.06 -23.40 23.00
C ILE A 339 -6.36 -22.86 22.42
N LEU A 340 -7.27 -23.71 22.00
CA LEU A 340 -8.57 -23.32 21.44
C LEU A 340 -9.68 -23.57 22.46
N VAL A 341 -10.71 -22.72 22.45
CA VAL A 341 -11.90 -22.86 23.29
C VAL A 341 -13.03 -23.49 22.48
N LYS A 342 -13.63 -24.55 23.02
CA LYS A 342 -14.75 -25.26 22.42
C LYS A 342 -16.08 -24.64 22.82
N LYS A 343 -17.13 -24.95 22.06
CA LYS A 343 -18.51 -24.48 22.31
C LYS A 343 -19.07 -24.82 23.71
N ASN A 344 -18.59 -25.89 24.34
CA ASN A 344 -18.98 -26.28 25.71
C ASN A 344 -18.18 -25.57 26.81
N GLY A 345 -17.28 -24.65 26.46
CA GLY A 345 -16.43 -23.89 27.38
C GLY A 345 -15.20 -24.64 27.89
N THR A 346 -14.83 -25.78 27.29
CA THR A 346 -13.56 -26.47 27.58
C THR A 346 -12.51 -26.16 26.52
N CYS A 347 -11.24 -26.43 26.83
CA CYS A 347 -10.11 -26.19 25.95
C CYS A 347 -9.68 -27.45 25.19
N CYS A 348 -9.02 -27.25 24.05
CA CYS A 348 -8.11 -28.22 23.46
C CYS A 348 -6.79 -27.57 23.03
N ILE A 349 -5.71 -28.34 23.07
CA ILE A 349 -4.37 -27.87 22.69
C ILE A 349 -4.16 -28.10 21.19
N ALA A 350 -3.57 -27.12 20.50
CA ALA A 350 -3.33 -27.09 19.07
C ALA A 350 -1.87 -26.71 18.75
N ASP A 351 -1.51 -26.71 17.46
CA ASP A 351 -0.19 -26.31 16.94
C ASP A 351 0.98 -27.15 17.49
N LEU A 352 0.92 -28.46 17.22
CA LEU A 352 1.92 -29.45 17.66
C LEU A 352 3.16 -29.52 16.75
N GLY A 353 3.34 -28.59 15.81
CA GLY A 353 4.41 -28.63 14.82
C GLY A 353 5.85 -28.50 15.37
N LEU A 354 6.00 -28.09 16.63
CA LEU A 354 7.28 -28.02 17.35
C LEU A 354 7.45 -29.11 18.40
N ALA A 355 6.48 -30.03 18.51
CA ALA A 355 6.51 -31.07 19.52
C ALA A 355 7.63 -32.08 19.26
N VAL A 356 8.08 -32.70 20.36
CA VAL A 356 9.08 -33.77 20.36
C VAL A 356 8.51 -35.00 21.03
N ARG A 357 8.89 -36.17 20.53
CA ARG A 357 8.51 -37.47 21.09
C ARG A 357 9.70 -38.06 21.83
N HIS A 358 9.46 -38.65 22.98
CA HIS A 358 10.46 -39.43 23.71
C HIS A 358 10.31 -40.90 23.34
N ASP A 359 11.43 -41.52 22.97
CA ASP A 359 11.54 -42.96 22.82
C ASP A 359 12.11 -43.53 24.12
N SER A 360 11.25 -44.14 24.92
CA SER A 360 11.60 -44.71 26.22
C SER A 360 12.53 -45.93 26.12
N ALA A 361 12.57 -46.62 24.98
CA ALA A 361 13.43 -47.80 24.80
C ALA A 361 14.89 -47.42 24.58
N THR A 362 15.14 -46.31 23.87
CA THR A 362 16.49 -45.81 23.59
C THR A 362 16.90 -44.62 24.46
N ASP A 363 15.97 -44.10 25.27
CA ASP A 363 16.07 -42.85 26.02
C ASP A 363 16.49 -41.66 25.14
N THR A 364 15.98 -41.61 23.91
CA THR A 364 16.27 -40.54 22.96
C THR A 364 15.06 -39.65 22.71
N ILE A 365 15.34 -38.41 22.31
CA ILE A 365 14.30 -37.44 21.94
C ILE A 365 14.33 -37.27 20.43
N ASP A 366 13.22 -37.58 19.78
CA ASP A 366 13.01 -37.33 18.36
C ASP A 366 12.76 -35.83 18.14
N ILE A 367 13.84 -35.12 17.79
CA ILE A 367 13.85 -33.70 17.47
C ILE A 367 13.95 -33.53 15.95
N ALA A 368 12.93 -32.93 15.33
CA ALA A 368 13.00 -32.56 13.93
C ALA A 368 14.15 -31.55 13.69
N PRO A 369 14.97 -31.72 12.64
CA PRO A 369 16.05 -30.80 12.29
C PRO A 369 15.46 -29.50 11.71
N ASN A 370 15.05 -28.58 12.60
CA ASN A 370 14.41 -27.32 12.22
C ASN A 370 15.19 -26.12 12.75
N HIS A 371 15.69 -25.26 11.85
CA HIS A 371 16.57 -24.12 12.14
C HIS A 371 15.86 -22.90 12.79
N ARG A 372 14.56 -22.98 13.05
CA ARG A 372 13.77 -21.88 13.62
C ARG A 372 13.13 -22.34 14.92
N VAL A 373 13.78 -22.05 16.05
CA VAL A 373 13.26 -22.28 17.40
C VAL A 373 12.53 -21.05 17.95
N GLY A 374 11.39 -21.25 18.60
CA GLY A 374 10.72 -20.27 19.49
C GLY A 374 10.11 -19.02 18.83
N THR A 375 9.19 -18.37 19.56
CA THR A 375 8.70 -17.02 19.25
C THR A 375 9.79 -16.03 19.72
N LYS A 376 10.19 -15.03 18.91
CA LYS A 376 11.13 -13.99 19.35
C LYS A 376 10.57 -13.30 20.60
N ARG A 377 11.30 -13.35 21.71
CA ARG A 377 11.02 -12.53 22.89
C ARG A 377 11.58 -11.14 22.61
N ASN A 378 10.73 -10.16 22.35
CA ASN A 378 11.12 -8.76 22.52
C ASN A 378 11.09 -8.51 24.03
N SER A 379 12.25 -8.56 24.65
CA SER A 379 12.50 -7.99 25.98
C SER A 379 12.72 -6.48 25.85
#